data_AF-A0A7J7QSQ0-F1
#
_entry.id   AF-A0A7J7QSQ0-F1
#
_cell.length_a   1.000
_cell.length_b   1.000
_cell.length_c   1.000
_cell.angle_alpha   90.00
_cell.angle_beta   90.00
_cell.angle_gamma   90.00
#
_symmetry.space_group_name_H-M   'P 1'
#
loop_
_entity.id
_entity.type
_entity.pdbx_description
1 polymer ?
#
loop_
_entity_poly.entity_id
_entity_poly.type
_entity_poly.pdbx_seq_one_letter_code
_entity_poly.pdbx_strand_id
1 'polypeptide(L)'
;MCKLLYSQNGMRLTSIAIHGRPAATSHSVQSGFARGVRMGPVAAMHKARQLLEGYSSLPKVLVLDLDYTVWPYWCEMYSPSDRPPGLYPEASAIIDACRERKVIIAAASRTPTPDVARAFMHKLGLDVKFDNIQLIPAANGYDSCSAQKDTCHLPNIREATGWGYASMLFFDDEMGNVAKVARLGVCSVQVPTSIGLCLKTFSEGLDKFAAQQQAQ
;
A
#
# COMPACT_ATOMS: atom_id res chain seq x y z
N MET A 1 -3.72 -22.65 36.20
CA MET A 1 -3.53 -24.11 36.39
C MET A 1 -3.89 -24.81 35.08
N CYS A 2 -2.88 -25.14 34.25
CA CYS A 2 -3.02 -26.03 33.11
C CYS A 2 -1.93 -27.10 33.20
N LYS A 3 -2.35 -28.37 33.13
CA LYS A 3 -1.57 -29.56 33.49
C LYS A 3 -0.51 -29.89 32.43
N LEU A 4 0.71 -30.11 32.92
CA LEU A 4 1.78 -30.86 32.25
C LEU A 4 1.35 -32.32 32.08
N LEU A 5 1.54 -32.89 30.90
CA LEU A 5 1.59 -34.34 30.68
C LEU A 5 2.99 -34.71 30.18
N TYR A 6 3.74 -35.33 31.06
CA TYR A 6 4.98 -36.04 30.75
C TYR A 6 4.61 -37.44 30.24
N SER A 7 5.19 -37.86 29.12
CA SER A 7 5.25 -39.26 28.71
C SER A 7 6.71 -39.68 28.66
N GLN A 8 7.08 -40.61 29.53
CA GLN A 8 8.36 -41.31 29.47
C GLN A 8 8.31 -42.36 28.37
N ASN A 9 9.37 -42.46 27.58
CA ASN A 9 9.83 -43.73 27.03
C ASN A 9 11.33 -43.64 26.78
N GLY A 10 12.08 -44.46 27.53
CA GLY A 10 13.50 -44.62 27.36
C GLY A 10 13.83 -45.48 26.15
N MET A 11 14.85 -45.07 25.39
CA MET A 11 15.69 -45.99 24.65
C MET A 11 17.15 -45.56 24.78
N ARG A 12 17.95 -46.48 25.33
CA ARG A 12 19.41 -46.47 25.35
C ARG A 12 19.89 -46.65 23.90
N LEU A 13 20.71 -45.75 23.39
CA LEU A 13 21.54 -46.01 22.22
C LEU A 13 22.99 -45.60 22.50
N THR A 14 23.85 -46.53 22.13
CA THR A 14 25.28 -46.65 22.37
C THR A 14 26.09 -45.60 21.61
N SER A 15 27.21 -45.21 22.23
CA SER A 15 28.25 -44.35 21.63
C SER A 15 28.76 -44.92 20.31
N ILE A 16 28.67 -44.13 19.24
CA ILE A 16 29.41 -44.34 17.99
C ILE A 16 30.14 -43.03 17.69
N ALA A 17 31.46 -43.09 17.76
CA ALA A 17 32.35 -42.04 17.30
C ALA A 17 32.41 -42.06 15.77
N ILE A 18 32.02 -40.96 15.13
CA ILE A 18 32.19 -40.73 13.69
C ILE A 18 32.83 -39.36 13.47
N HIS A 19 34.17 -39.42 13.32
CA HIS A 19 35.01 -38.71 12.37
C HIS A 19 34.54 -37.33 11.84
N GLY A 20 35.31 -36.30 12.20
CA GLY A 20 35.75 -35.21 11.32
C GLY A 20 34.68 -34.37 10.61
N ARG A 21 34.34 -33.21 11.20
CA ARG A 21 33.70 -32.11 10.45
C ARG A 21 34.73 -31.46 9.51
N PRO A 22 34.47 -31.34 8.19
CA PRO A 22 35.14 -30.33 7.40
C PRO A 22 34.47 -28.97 7.68
N ALA A 23 35.30 -27.93 7.79
CA ALA A 23 34.86 -26.55 7.95
C ALA A 23 34.02 -26.13 6.73
N ALA A 24 32.76 -25.77 6.96
CA ALA A 24 31.93 -25.13 5.94
C ALA A 24 32.45 -23.71 5.71
N THR A 25 33.06 -23.50 4.54
CA THR A 25 33.43 -22.19 4.03
C THR A 25 32.17 -21.38 3.79
N SER A 26 32.00 -20.31 4.59
CA SER A 26 30.96 -19.30 4.41
C SER A 26 31.12 -18.63 3.06
N HIS A 27 30.41 -19.12 2.05
CA HIS A 27 30.21 -18.38 0.81
C HIS A 27 29.13 -17.35 1.07
N SER A 28 29.56 -16.15 1.47
CA SER A 28 28.70 -14.98 1.42
C SER A 28 28.27 -14.76 -0.03
N VAL A 29 27.04 -15.16 -0.36
CA VAL A 29 26.40 -14.70 -1.59
C VAL A 29 26.18 -13.21 -1.38
N GLN A 30 27.11 -12.39 -1.88
CA GLN A 30 26.89 -10.96 -2.03
C GLN A 30 25.79 -10.80 -3.08
N SER A 31 24.54 -10.68 -2.63
CA SER A 31 23.46 -10.16 -3.47
C SER A 31 23.79 -8.69 -3.75
N GLY A 32 24.48 -8.45 -4.86
CA GLY A 32 24.70 -7.13 -5.42
C GLY A 32 23.38 -6.54 -5.90
N PHE A 33 22.54 -6.07 -4.97
CA PHE A 33 21.57 -5.03 -5.30
C PHE A 33 22.38 -3.77 -5.55
N ALA A 34 22.52 -3.41 -6.82
CA ALA A 34 22.96 -2.08 -7.20
C ALA A 34 22.13 -1.09 -6.38
N ARG A 35 22.79 -0.31 -5.52
CA ARG A 35 22.17 0.80 -4.81
C ARG A 35 21.86 1.85 -5.87
N GLY A 36 20.73 1.68 -6.55
CA GLY A 36 20.14 2.74 -7.36
C GLY A 36 20.02 3.97 -6.47
N VAL A 37 20.57 5.09 -6.94
CA VAL A 37 20.48 6.36 -6.23
C VAL A 37 18.99 6.65 -6.03
N ARG A 38 18.52 6.58 -4.78
CA ARG A 38 17.14 6.93 -4.45
C ARG A 38 16.93 8.41 -4.77
N MET A 39 15.89 8.70 -5.55
CA MET A 39 15.56 10.07 -5.91
C MET A 39 15.23 10.87 -4.64
N GLY A 40 15.82 12.06 -4.50
CA GLY A 40 15.53 12.94 -3.38
C GLY A 40 14.10 13.51 -3.46
N PRO A 41 13.49 13.94 -2.33
CA PRO A 41 12.10 14.42 -2.30
C PRO A 41 11.80 15.55 -3.29
N VAL A 42 12.73 16.49 -3.46
CA VAL A 42 12.57 17.63 -4.40
C VAL A 42 12.53 17.15 -5.85
N ALA A 43 13.41 16.20 -6.21
CA ALA A 43 13.44 15.64 -7.55
C ALA A 43 12.19 14.79 -7.82
N ALA A 44 11.72 14.02 -6.82
CA ALA A 44 10.49 13.26 -6.91
C ALA A 44 9.27 14.18 -7.14
N MET A 45 9.20 15.30 -6.42
CA MET A 45 8.16 16.30 -6.58
C MET A 45 8.17 16.93 -7.97
N HIS A 46 9.36 17.34 -8.46
CA HIS A 46 9.50 17.89 -9.80
C HIS A 46 9.05 16.89 -10.87
N LYS A 47 9.43 15.62 -10.72
CA LYS A 47 9.06 14.58 -11.67
C LYS A 47 7.56 14.28 -11.64
N ALA A 48 6.94 14.23 -10.45
CA ALA A 48 5.49 14.06 -10.31
C ALA A 48 4.70 15.19 -10.99
N ARG A 49 5.15 16.45 -10.85
CA ARG A 49 4.57 17.60 -11.56
C ARG A 49 4.68 17.47 -13.08
N GLN A 50 5.87 17.12 -13.58
CA GLN A 50 6.09 16.89 -15.01
C GLN A 50 5.19 15.78 -15.57
N LEU A 51 5.00 14.69 -14.81
CA LEU A 51 4.08 13.62 -15.22
C LEU A 51 2.67 14.17 -15.40
N LEU A 52 2.14 14.89 -14.40
CA LEU A 52 0.80 15.47 -14.45
C LEU A 52 0.63 16.48 -15.60
N GLU A 53 1.67 17.24 -15.94
CA GLU A 53 1.68 18.18 -17.07
C GLU A 53 1.57 17.50 -18.44
N GLY A 54 1.98 16.24 -18.53
CA GLY A 54 1.95 15.47 -19.76
C GLY A 54 0.55 15.01 -20.19
N TYR A 55 -0.48 15.13 -19.34
CA TYR A 55 -1.81 14.63 -19.62
C TYR A 55 -2.83 15.77 -19.74
N SER A 56 -3.64 15.72 -20.80
CA SER A 56 -4.74 16.67 -21.05
C SER A 56 -5.97 16.43 -20.16
N SER A 57 -6.14 15.21 -19.66
CA SER A 57 -7.19 14.83 -18.72
C SER A 57 -6.57 14.17 -17.49
N LEU A 58 -6.83 14.76 -16.33
CA LEU A 58 -6.39 14.25 -15.04
C LEU A 58 -7.58 13.66 -14.27
N PRO A 59 -7.37 12.63 -13.44
CA PRO A 59 -8.39 12.17 -12.52
C PRO A 59 -8.84 13.32 -11.61
N LYS A 60 -10.12 13.34 -11.25
CA LYS A 60 -10.67 14.31 -10.29
C LYS A 60 -10.47 13.85 -8.85
N VAL A 61 -10.41 12.53 -8.66
CA VAL A 61 -10.15 11.90 -7.36
C VAL A 61 -9.05 10.85 -7.51
N LEU A 62 -8.00 10.97 -6.70
CA LEU A 62 -6.99 9.94 -6.50
C LEU A 62 -7.36 9.17 -5.22
N VAL A 63 -7.75 7.90 -5.37
CA VAL A 63 -8.09 7.02 -4.26
C VAL A 63 -6.90 6.10 -3.98
N LEU A 64 -6.47 6.04 -2.73
CA LEU A 64 -5.31 5.25 -2.31
C LEU A 64 -5.71 4.29 -1.19
N ASP A 65 -5.32 3.02 -1.32
CA ASP A 65 -5.12 2.18 -0.15
C ASP A 65 -3.92 2.67 0.69
N LEU A 66 -3.71 2.11 1.89
CA LEU A 66 -2.67 2.53 2.82
C LEU A 66 -1.58 1.49 3.00
N ASP A 67 -1.92 0.31 3.53
CA ASP A 67 -0.97 -0.75 3.81
C ASP A 67 -0.38 -1.29 2.51
N TYR A 68 0.94 -1.38 2.42
CA TYR A 68 1.69 -1.71 1.20
C TYR A 68 1.47 -0.85 -0.05
N THR A 69 0.61 0.17 0.02
CA THR A 69 0.35 1.14 -1.04
C THR A 69 1.05 2.48 -0.77
N VAL A 70 0.74 3.13 0.36
CA VAL A 70 1.32 4.42 0.77
C VAL A 70 2.51 4.22 1.71
N TRP A 71 2.49 3.15 2.50
CA TRP A 71 3.60 2.75 3.37
C TRP A 71 3.90 1.25 3.28
N PRO A 72 5.15 0.79 3.53
CA PRO A 72 5.58 -0.59 3.26
C PRO A 72 5.35 -1.57 4.43
N TYR A 73 4.20 -1.52 5.09
CA TYR A 73 3.87 -2.38 6.23
C TYR A 73 2.36 -2.46 6.46
N TRP A 74 1.91 -3.49 7.18
CA TRP A 74 0.59 -3.49 7.80
C TRP A 74 0.63 -2.69 9.10
N CYS A 75 -0.18 -1.64 9.18
CA CYS A 75 -0.28 -0.82 10.39
C CYS A 75 -0.82 -1.60 11.61
N GLU A 76 -1.56 -2.69 11.39
CA GLU A 76 -2.09 -3.55 12.48
C GLU A 76 -1.01 -4.20 13.36
N MET A 77 0.24 -4.24 12.87
CA MET A 77 1.39 -4.78 13.61
C MET A 77 1.94 -3.78 14.65
N TYR A 78 1.31 -2.61 14.80
CA TYR A 78 1.76 -1.50 15.64
C TYR A 78 0.67 -1.01 16.59
N SER A 79 1.06 -0.15 17.52
CA SER A 79 0.17 0.59 18.41
C SER A 79 0.07 2.07 18.01
N PRO A 80 -1.01 2.79 18.38
CA PRO A 80 -1.17 4.20 18.05
C PRO A 80 -0.05 5.10 18.62
N SER A 81 0.64 4.68 19.67
CA SER A 81 1.79 5.38 20.27
C SER A 81 3.08 5.25 19.46
N ASP A 82 3.21 4.21 18.62
CA ASP A 82 4.47 3.90 17.94
C ASP A 82 4.84 4.95 16.90
N ARG A 83 6.15 5.09 16.66
CA ARG A 83 6.65 5.91 15.56
C ARG A 83 6.51 5.11 14.26
N PRO A 84 5.75 5.60 13.26
CA PRO A 84 5.60 4.88 12.00
C PRO A 84 6.96 4.74 11.28
N PRO A 85 7.23 3.59 10.64
CA PRO A 85 8.47 3.39 9.87
C PRO A 85 8.69 4.39 8.73
N GLY A 86 7.62 5.00 8.21
CA GLY A 86 7.65 5.99 7.13
C GLY A 86 6.75 5.64 5.95
N LEU A 87 6.87 6.41 4.87
CA LEU A 87 6.16 6.22 3.60
C LEU A 87 7.07 5.54 2.58
N TYR A 88 6.49 5.06 1.46
CA TYR A 88 7.30 4.85 0.26
C TYR A 88 7.96 6.16 -0.17
N PRO A 89 9.21 6.13 -0.70
CA PRO A 89 10.03 7.33 -0.89
C PRO A 89 9.37 8.45 -1.71
N GLU A 90 8.54 8.07 -2.69
CA GLU A 90 7.94 9.00 -3.67
C GLU A 90 6.45 9.28 -3.39
N ALA A 91 5.82 8.55 -2.47
CA ALA A 91 4.38 8.62 -2.23
C ALA A 91 3.92 10.02 -1.80
N SER A 92 4.64 10.66 -0.86
CA SER A 92 4.30 12.02 -0.42
C SER A 92 4.39 13.02 -1.58
N ALA A 93 5.42 12.91 -2.43
CA ALA A 93 5.63 13.83 -3.54
C ALA A 93 4.51 13.70 -4.59
N ILE A 94 4.06 12.48 -4.86
CA ILE A 94 2.92 12.21 -5.76
C ILE A 94 1.63 12.83 -5.20
N ILE A 95 1.35 12.60 -3.90
CA ILE A 95 0.18 13.17 -3.23
C ILE A 95 0.22 14.70 -3.29
N ASP A 96 1.36 15.32 -2.95
CA ASP A 96 1.50 16.78 -2.96
C ASP A 96 1.32 17.35 -4.38
N ALA A 97 1.90 16.72 -5.41
CA ALA A 97 1.77 17.17 -6.79
C ALA A 97 0.31 17.06 -7.29
N CYS A 98 -0.42 16.01 -6.91
CA CYS A 98 -1.84 15.87 -7.23
C CYS A 98 -2.69 16.97 -6.58
N ARG A 99 -2.41 17.31 -5.31
CA ARG A 99 -3.10 18.41 -4.60
C ARG A 99 -2.87 19.76 -5.26
N GLU A 100 -1.64 20.05 -5.69
CA GLU A 100 -1.33 21.28 -6.45
C GLU A 100 -2.14 21.38 -7.75
N ARG A 101 -2.49 20.24 -8.35
CA ARG A 101 -3.37 20.13 -9.52
C ARG A 101 -4.85 20.05 -9.18
N LYS A 102 -5.23 20.29 -7.91
CA LYS A 102 -6.62 20.25 -7.41
C LYS A 102 -7.29 18.89 -7.61
N VAL A 103 -6.50 17.82 -7.63
CA VAL A 103 -7.01 16.45 -7.54
C VAL A 103 -7.34 16.16 -6.09
N ILE A 104 -8.56 15.71 -5.83
CA ILE A 104 -9.03 15.32 -4.49
C ILE A 104 -8.30 14.03 -4.10
N ILE A 105 -7.74 13.99 -2.89
CA ILE A 105 -7.03 12.81 -2.39
C ILE A 105 -7.94 12.08 -1.39
N ALA A 106 -8.23 10.82 -1.65
CA ALA A 106 -9.05 9.98 -0.79
C ALA A 106 -8.30 8.73 -0.33
N ALA A 107 -8.49 8.36 0.94
CA ALA A 107 -8.02 7.09 1.48
C ALA A 107 -9.18 6.11 1.50
N ALA A 108 -8.94 4.89 1.07
CA ALA A 108 -9.83 3.76 1.28
C ALA A 108 -8.99 2.65 1.91
N SER A 109 -9.12 2.37 3.21
CA SER A 109 -8.35 1.33 3.90
C SER A 109 -9.25 0.39 4.68
N ARG A 110 -8.96 -0.90 4.53
CA ARG A 110 -9.66 -2.02 5.19
C ARG A 110 -9.01 -2.46 6.50
N THR A 111 -7.97 -1.77 6.96
CA THR A 111 -7.21 -2.17 8.16
C THR A 111 -8.15 -2.41 9.36
N PRO A 112 -7.99 -3.51 10.10
CA PRO A 112 -8.79 -3.77 11.30
C PRO A 112 -8.41 -2.86 12.47
N THR A 113 -7.36 -2.03 12.31
CA THR A 113 -6.86 -1.09 13.33
C THR A 113 -6.96 0.37 12.85
N PRO A 114 -8.19 0.89 12.64
CA PRO A 114 -8.39 2.24 12.10
C PRO A 114 -7.86 3.35 13.03
N ASP A 115 -7.73 3.08 14.33
CA ASP A 115 -7.11 3.96 15.31
C ASP A 115 -5.59 4.09 15.10
N VAL A 116 -4.90 2.99 14.82
CA VAL A 116 -3.46 2.98 14.48
C VAL A 116 -3.23 3.71 13.17
N ALA A 117 -4.01 3.39 12.14
CA ALA A 117 -3.92 4.05 10.83
C ALA A 117 -4.12 5.57 10.96
N ARG A 118 -5.11 6.03 11.74
CA ARG A 118 -5.35 7.45 11.99
C ARG A 118 -4.18 8.14 12.70
N ALA A 119 -3.61 7.49 13.73
CA ALA A 119 -2.45 8.01 14.43
C ALA A 119 -1.23 8.12 13.50
N PHE A 120 -1.02 7.14 12.62
CA PHE A 120 0.08 7.14 11.66
C PHE A 120 -0.11 8.20 10.58
N MET A 121 -1.32 8.36 10.02
CA MET A 121 -1.62 9.44 9.08
C MET A 121 -1.29 10.81 9.69
N HIS A 122 -1.66 11.06 10.95
CA HIS A 122 -1.31 12.29 11.64
C HIS A 122 0.21 12.47 11.81
N LYS A 123 0.92 11.46 12.33
CA LYS A 123 2.37 11.51 12.54
C LYS A 123 3.18 11.66 11.24
N LEU A 124 2.65 11.17 10.13
CA LEU A 124 3.25 11.27 8.80
C LEU A 124 2.80 12.54 8.05
N GLY A 125 1.93 13.37 8.65
CA GLY A 125 1.40 14.59 8.04
C GLY A 125 0.52 14.34 6.81
N LEU A 126 -0.17 13.19 6.76
CA LEU A 126 -1.11 12.83 5.70
C LEU A 126 -2.53 13.31 5.98
N ASP A 127 -2.91 13.49 7.24
CA ASP A 127 -4.25 13.97 7.64
C ASP A 127 -4.64 15.30 6.97
N VAL A 128 -3.68 16.22 6.81
CA VAL A 128 -3.88 17.51 6.11
C VAL A 128 -3.81 17.40 4.58
N LYS A 129 -3.42 16.23 4.06
CA LYS A 129 -3.25 15.97 2.62
C LYS A 129 -4.42 15.22 2.00
N PHE A 130 -5.20 14.50 2.81
CA PHE A 130 -6.33 13.70 2.36
C PHE A 130 -7.64 14.43 2.63
N ASP A 131 -8.41 14.68 1.57
CA ASP A 131 -9.69 15.38 1.63
C ASP A 131 -10.83 14.46 2.12
N ASN A 132 -10.69 13.15 1.90
CA ASN A 132 -11.64 12.15 2.36
C ASN A 132 -10.93 10.91 2.90
N ILE A 133 -11.23 10.50 4.13
CA ILE A 133 -10.56 9.37 4.79
C ILE A 133 -11.59 8.30 5.14
N GLN A 134 -11.64 7.22 4.36
CA GLN A 134 -12.44 6.02 4.65
C GLN A 134 -11.55 4.94 5.29
N LEU A 135 -11.47 4.95 6.61
CA LEU A 135 -10.88 3.85 7.42
C LEU A 135 -12.02 2.95 7.90
N ILE A 136 -12.51 2.08 7.02
CA ILE A 136 -13.64 1.19 7.32
C ILE A 136 -13.07 -0.22 7.50
N PRO A 137 -12.96 -0.73 8.74
CA PRO A 137 -12.29 -1.98 9.01
C PRO A 137 -13.05 -3.16 8.39
N ALA A 138 -12.33 -4.06 7.75
CA ALA A 138 -12.83 -5.40 7.47
C ALA A 138 -12.91 -6.19 8.79
N ALA A 139 -13.93 -7.03 8.97
CA ALA A 139 -14.09 -7.80 10.22
C ALA A 139 -12.89 -8.72 10.51
N ASN A 140 -12.18 -9.13 9.45
CA ASN A 140 -10.85 -9.74 9.47
C ASN A 140 -10.28 -9.71 8.03
N GLY A 141 -9.01 -10.08 7.85
CA GLY A 141 -8.34 -10.09 6.53
C GLY A 141 -8.99 -10.98 5.45
N TYR A 142 -9.89 -11.89 5.85
CA TYR A 142 -10.64 -12.77 4.95
C TYR A 142 -12.11 -12.35 4.76
N ASP A 143 -12.50 -11.23 5.36
CA ASP A 143 -13.86 -10.73 5.25
C ASP A 143 -14.11 -10.28 3.81
N SER A 144 -15.02 -11.03 3.17
CA SER A 144 -15.48 -10.80 1.80
C SER A 144 -16.86 -10.15 1.76
N CYS A 145 -17.46 -9.90 2.93
CA CYS A 145 -18.84 -9.46 3.07
C CYS A 145 -18.93 -8.01 3.56
N SER A 146 -18.15 -7.63 4.56
CA SER A 146 -18.20 -6.27 5.13
C SER A 146 -17.03 -5.40 4.66
N ALA A 147 -17.26 -4.08 4.61
CA ALA A 147 -16.26 -3.06 4.29
C ALA A 147 -15.44 -3.28 3.00
N GLN A 148 -16.05 -3.78 1.92
CA GLN A 148 -15.31 -3.92 0.66
C GLN A 148 -15.01 -2.56 0.02
N LYS A 149 -13.98 -2.49 -0.81
CA LYS A 149 -13.61 -1.26 -1.50
C LYS A 149 -14.75 -0.78 -2.41
N ASP A 150 -15.35 -1.69 -3.16
CA ASP A 150 -16.38 -1.42 -4.16
C ASP A 150 -17.78 -1.20 -3.56
N THR A 151 -18.11 -1.83 -2.43
CA THR A 151 -19.46 -1.74 -1.83
C THR A 151 -19.57 -0.75 -0.67
N CYS A 152 -18.46 -0.33 -0.06
CA CYS A 152 -18.50 0.62 1.07
C CYS A 152 -17.63 1.86 0.81
N HIS A 153 -16.35 1.68 0.51
CA HIS A 153 -15.41 2.80 0.47
C HIS A 153 -15.65 3.74 -0.73
N LEU A 154 -15.64 3.19 -1.95
CA LEU A 154 -15.81 3.96 -3.18
C LEU A 154 -17.19 4.63 -3.29
N PRO A 155 -18.31 3.99 -2.90
CA PRO A 155 -19.60 4.67 -2.80
C PRO A 155 -19.57 5.89 -1.87
N ASN A 156 -19.01 5.76 -0.66
CA ASN A 156 -18.88 6.88 0.29
C ASN A 156 -17.99 8.00 -0.27
N ILE A 157 -16.88 7.64 -0.93
CA ILE A 157 -15.99 8.63 -1.56
C ILE A 157 -16.72 9.34 -2.71
N ARG A 158 -17.46 8.61 -3.54
CA ARG A 158 -18.25 9.19 -4.63
C ARG A 158 -19.29 10.17 -4.10
N GLU A 159 -20.02 9.80 -3.06
CA GLU A 159 -21.02 10.66 -2.43
C GLU A 159 -20.37 11.93 -1.84
N ALA A 160 -19.29 11.77 -1.09
CA ALA A 160 -18.61 12.88 -0.44
C ALA A 160 -17.90 13.84 -1.42
N THR A 161 -17.40 13.34 -2.55
CA THR A 161 -16.64 14.14 -3.53
C THR A 161 -17.50 14.66 -4.68
N GLY A 162 -18.67 14.07 -4.92
CA GLY A 162 -19.56 14.40 -6.02
C GLY A 162 -19.10 13.93 -7.40
N TRP A 163 -17.94 13.27 -7.51
CA TRP A 163 -17.39 12.80 -8.77
C TRP A 163 -17.80 11.36 -9.09
N GLY A 164 -18.11 11.08 -10.35
CA GLY A 164 -18.42 9.73 -10.82
C GLY A 164 -17.19 8.82 -10.86
N TYR A 165 -17.41 7.51 -10.88
CA TYR A 165 -16.34 6.50 -10.88
C TYR A 165 -15.35 6.63 -12.06
N ALA A 166 -15.84 7.01 -13.24
CA ALA A 166 -14.99 7.25 -14.42
C ALA A 166 -13.98 8.40 -14.23
N SER A 167 -14.17 9.27 -13.24
CA SER A 167 -13.26 10.36 -12.90
C SER A 167 -12.27 10.00 -11.78
N MET A 168 -12.25 8.75 -11.33
CA MET A 168 -11.41 8.28 -10.23
C MET A 168 -10.24 7.42 -10.74
N LEU A 169 -9.08 7.60 -10.12
CA LEU A 169 -7.91 6.73 -10.26
C LEU A 169 -7.61 6.08 -8.91
N PHE A 170 -7.57 4.75 -8.87
CA PHE A 170 -7.43 3.96 -7.65
C PHE A 170 -6.15 3.12 -7.66
N PHE A 171 -5.39 3.15 -6.56
CA PHE A 171 -4.21 2.32 -6.33
C PHE A 171 -4.37 1.46 -5.08
N ASP A 172 -4.04 0.17 -5.21
CA ASP A 172 -4.12 -0.84 -4.14
C ASP A 172 -3.15 -1.99 -4.48
N ASP A 173 -2.54 -2.64 -3.48
CA ASP A 173 -1.61 -3.75 -3.72
C ASP A 173 -2.34 -5.09 -3.92
N GLU A 174 -3.55 -5.23 -3.35
CA GLU A 174 -4.37 -6.42 -3.47
C GLU A 174 -5.11 -6.43 -4.83
N MET A 175 -4.72 -7.34 -5.73
CA MET A 175 -5.38 -7.51 -7.03
C MET A 175 -6.89 -7.78 -6.90
N GLY A 176 -7.33 -8.42 -5.80
CA GLY A 176 -8.76 -8.64 -5.51
C GLY A 176 -9.54 -7.33 -5.36
N ASN A 177 -8.99 -6.36 -4.63
CA ASN A 177 -9.57 -5.02 -4.47
C ASN A 177 -9.60 -4.29 -5.82
N VAL A 178 -8.48 -4.31 -6.55
CA VAL A 178 -8.35 -3.70 -7.88
C VAL A 178 -9.41 -4.24 -8.85
N ALA A 179 -9.58 -5.56 -8.92
CA ALA A 179 -10.52 -6.20 -9.83
C ALA A 179 -11.99 -5.86 -9.47
N LYS A 180 -12.32 -5.79 -8.17
CA LYS A 180 -13.66 -5.41 -7.71
C LYS A 180 -13.96 -3.95 -8.05
N VAL A 181 -13.06 -3.03 -7.71
CA VAL A 181 -13.25 -1.58 -7.94
C VAL A 181 -13.29 -1.24 -9.44
N ALA A 182 -12.51 -1.93 -10.27
CA ALA A 182 -12.56 -1.77 -11.73
C ALA A 182 -13.95 -2.04 -12.33
N ARG A 183 -14.74 -2.94 -11.74
CA ARG A 183 -16.11 -3.25 -12.21
C ARG A 183 -17.08 -2.08 -12.05
N LEU A 184 -16.76 -1.11 -11.19
CA LEU A 184 -17.53 0.12 -11.03
C LEU A 184 -17.25 1.16 -12.13
N GLY A 185 -16.25 0.93 -12.99
CA GLY A 185 -15.77 1.90 -13.97
C GLY A 185 -14.65 2.81 -13.47
N VAL A 186 -14.09 2.53 -12.29
CA VAL A 186 -12.92 3.24 -11.75
C VAL A 186 -11.65 2.74 -12.46
N CYS A 187 -10.78 3.65 -12.88
CA CYS A 187 -9.45 3.26 -13.36
C CYS A 187 -8.62 2.74 -12.19
N SER A 188 -8.43 1.43 -12.11
CA SER A 188 -7.80 0.78 -10.94
C SER A 188 -6.46 0.17 -11.33
N VAL A 189 -5.43 0.38 -10.50
CA VAL A 189 -4.04 -0.04 -10.76
C VAL A 189 -3.51 -0.81 -9.58
N GLN A 190 -2.95 -1.99 -9.85
CA GLN A 190 -2.25 -2.76 -8.82
C GLN A 190 -0.86 -2.18 -8.58
N VAL A 191 -0.49 -1.93 -7.32
CA VAL A 191 0.87 -1.55 -6.95
C VAL A 191 1.65 -2.76 -6.40
N PRO A 192 2.89 -3.00 -6.82
CA PRO A 192 3.70 -4.05 -6.20
C PRO A 192 4.17 -3.63 -4.80
N THR A 193 4.01 -4.51 -3.81
CA THR A 193 4.42 -4.29 -2.41
C THR A 193 5.92 -4.01 -2.22
N SER A 194 6.75 -4.29 -3.22
CA SER A 194 8.19 -4.00 -3.18
C SER A 194 8.52 -2.52 -3.42
N ILE A 195 7.64 -1.78 -4.09
CA ILE A 195 7.87 -0.38 -4.50
C ILE A 195 6.72 0.56 -4.11
N GLY A 196 5.52 0.02 -3.85
CA GLY A 196 4.33 0.77 -3.49
C GLY A 196 3.97 1.84 -4.52
N LEU A 197 3.35 2.92 -4.03
CA LEU A 197 3.10 4.11 -4.81
C LEU A 197 4.42 4.84 -5.10
N CYS A 198 4.89 4.71 -6.34
CA CYS A 198 6.06 5.41 -6.87
C CYS A 198 5.76 6.05 -8.22
N LEU A 199 6.68 6.87 -8.74
CA LEU A 199 6.52 7.61 -10.00
C LEU A 199 6.25 6.66 -11.18
N LYS A 200 6.83 5.46 -11.15
CA LYS A 200 6.60 4.43 -12.17
C LYS A 200 5.15 3.96 -12.17
N THR A 201 4.65 3.47 -11.03
CA THR A 201 3.26 2.99 -10.92
C THR A 201 2.26 4.12 -11.14
N PHE A 202 2.62 5.34 -10.70
CA PHE A 202 1.79 6.52 -10.91
C PHE A 202 1.67 6.88 -12.40
N SER A 203 2.79 6.89 -13.14
CA SER A 203 2.79 7.09 -14.60
C SER A 203 1.93 6.03 -15.30
N GLU A 204 2.09 4.76 -14.95
CA GLU A 204 1.29 3.66 -15.51
C GLU A 204 -0.22 3.85 -15.24
N GLY A 205 -0.58 4.38 -14.07
CA GLY A 205 -1.96 4.71 -13.75
C GLY A 205 -2.52 5.90 -14.53
N LEU A 206 -1.71 6.93 -14.77
CA LEU A 206 -2.10 8.06 -15.61
C LEU A 206 -2.27 7.64 -17.07
N ASP A 207 -1.37 6.81 -17.62
CA ASP A 207 -1.49 6.24 -18.95
C ASP A 207 -2.79 5.44 -19.11
N LYS A 208 -3.05 4.56 -18.14
CA LYS A 208 -4.28 3.76 -18.10
C LYS A 208 -5.53 4.63 -18.01
N PHE A 209 -5.50 5.66 -17.17
CA PHE A 209 -6.61 6.59 -17.00
C PHE A 209 -6.88 7.35 -18.32
N ALA A 210 -5.85 7.90 -18.94
CA ALA A 210 -5.97 8.63 -20.20
C ALA A 210 -6.51 7.76 -21.33
N ALA A 211 -6.04 6.52 -21.46
CA ALA A 211 -6.57 5.55 -22.42
C ALA A 211 -8.06 5.25 -22.15
N GLN A 212 -8.45 5.11 -20.88
CA GLN A 212 -9.85 4.90 -20.51
C GLN A 212 -10.74 6.10 -20.87
N GLN A 213 -10.25 7.33 -20.71
CA GLN A 213 -11.00 8.54 -21.09
C GLN A 213 -11.18 8.69 -22.61
N GLN A 214 -10.25 8.17 -23.42
CA GLN A 214 -10.36 8.19 -24.88
C GLN A 214 -11.34 7.16 -25.43
N ALA A 215 -11.63 6.12 -24.66
CA ALA A 215 -12.53 5.04 -25.04
C ALA A 215 -14.01 5.31 -24.67
N GLN A 216 -14.30 6.44 -24.02
CA GLN A 216 -15.64 6.88 -23.61
C GLN A 216 -16.15 8.00 -24.52
#